data_AF-A0A1S3NPD8-F1
#
_entry.id   AF-A0A1S3NPD8-F1
#
_cell.length_a   1.000
_cell.length_b   1.000
_cell.length_c   1.000
_cell.angle_alpha   90.00
_cell.angle_beta   90.00
_cell.angle_gamma   90.00
#
_symmetry.space_group_name_H-M   'P 1'
#
loop_
_entity.id
_entity.type
_entity.pdbx_description
1 polymer ?
#
loop_
_entity_poly.entity_id
_entity_poly.type
_entity_poly.pdbx_seq_one_letter_code
_entity_poly.pdbx_strand_id
1 'polypeptide(L)'
;MCSSSEPLEITGIELAHILRTPRDQFASGGCVLLDCRPFLAFSRTHISESRNVNWNSMLRRRSKSSVVCLEWLVADKDLLGQLCRGDFSPMVVLDESSLSMAELKGESLASMLLNALQADVQSSSAQICFLQGGFEGFHEEYPEVCFNSPGLLGHSPAMMDPEPSVTGRKTPLYDQEGPVELLPFLFLGSAVHSSRRETLTAAGITAVLNVSSKVFNHLLLSELVPVRIQIYHG
;
A
#
# COMPACT_ATOMS: atom_id res chain seq x y z
N MET A 1 21.45 22.42 -16.73
CA MET A 1 21.33 22.06 -15.30
C MET A 1 19.87 22.27 -14.94
N CYS A 2 19.02 21.22 -14.97
CA CYS A 2 17.68 21.32 -14.40
C CYS A 2 17.88 21.41 -12.89
N SER A 3 17.51 22.53 -12.27
CA SER A 3 17.37 22.55 -10.81
C SER A 3 16.20 21.63 -10.47
N SER A 4 16.48 20.45 -9.93
CA SER A 4 15.45 19.67 -9.24
C SER A 4 14.93 20.55 -8.10
N SER A 5 13.70 21.02 -8.19
CA SER A 5 13.06 21.72 -7.07
C SER A 5 13.00 20.78 -5.87
N GLU A 6 13.37 21.27 -4.69
CA GLU A 6 13.21 20.51 -3.46
C GLU A 6 11.72 20.20 -3.22
N PRO A 7 11.40 19.08 -2.53
CA PRO A 7 10.01 18.73 -2.26
C PRO A 7 9.43 19.78 -1.31
N LEU A 8 8.18 20.12 -1.52
CA LEU A 8 7.45 21.08 -0.69
C LEU A 8 6.71 20.33 0.42
N GLU A 9 6.54 20.95 1.58
CA GLU A 9 5.61 20.46 2.58
C GLU A 9 4.24 21.10 2.37
N ILE A 10 3.17 20.32 2.45
CA ILE A 10 1.79 20.81 2.36
C ILE A 10 1.00 20.36 3.59
N THR A 11 0.10 21.23 4.02
CA THR A 11 -0.85 20.98 5.11
C THR A 11 -2.05 20.15 4.62
N GLY A 12 -2.83 19.62 5.57
CA GLY A 12 -4.10 18.96 5.25
C GLY A 12 -5.09 19.88 4.53
N ILE A 13 -5.14 21.16 4.90
CA ILE A 13 -5.99 22.17 4.23
C ILE A 13 -5.61 22.31 2.75
N GLU A 14 -4.32 22.43 2.45
CA GLU A 14 -3.83 22.55 1.07
C GLU A 14 -4.14 21.29 0.26
N LEU A 15 -3.93 20.10 0.83
CA LEU A 15 -4.30 18.85 0.17
C LEU A 15 -5.81 18.76 -0.09
N ALA A 16 -6.63 19.17 0.88
CA ALA A 16 -8.09 19.16 0.72
C ALA A 16 -8.55 20.15 -0.37
N HIS A 17 -7.83 21.25 -0.59
CA HIS A 17 -8.05 22.12 -1.74
C HIS A 17 -7.62 21.44 -3.05
N ILE A 18 -6.44 20.83 -3.09
CA ILE A 18 -5.94 20.10 -4.27
C ILE A 18 -6.93 19.01 -4.72
N LEU A 19 -7.47 18.22 -3.78
CA LEU A 19 -8.43 17.15 -4.05
C LEU A 19 -9.77 17.65 -4.59
N ARG A 20 -10.16 18.89 -4.27
CA ARG A 20 -11.40 19.51 -4.77
C ARG A 20 -11.20 20.24 -6.10
N THR A 21 -9.95 20.45 -6.53
CA THR A 21 -9.64 21.11 -7.80
C THR A 21 -9.97 20.17 -8.98
N PRO A 22 -10.78 20.62 -9.95
CA PRO A 22 -11.07 19.87 -11.17
C PRO A 22 -9.81 19.56 -11.99
N ARG A 23 -9.77 18.38 -12.62
CA ARG A 23 -8.58 17.91 -13.37
C ARG A 23 -8.15 18.83 -14.51
N ASP A 24 -9.09 19.52 -15.15
CA ASP A 24 -8.87 20.47 -16.24
C ASP A 24 -8.17 21.77 -15.81
N GLN A 25 -8.10 22.03 -14.50
CA GLN A 25 -7.41 23.20 -13.94
C GLN A 25 -5.94 22.93 -13.64
N PHE A 26 -5.48 21.68 -13.76
CA PHE A 26 -4.06 21.36 -13.60
C PHE A 26 -3.33 21.54 -14.94
N ALA A 27 -2.09 22.06 -14.87
CA ALA A 27 -1.20 22.16 -16.03
C ALA A 27 -0.67 20.80 -16.53
N SER A 28 -0.82 19.76 -15.70
CA SER A 28 -0.46 18.36 -15.98
C SER A 28 -1.71 17.46 -15.90
N GLY A 29 -1.56 16.14 -15.97
CA GLY A 29 -2.63 15.14 -15.83
C GLY A 29 -3.32 15.06 -14.47
N GLY A 30 -3.18 16.09 -13.62
CA GLY A 30 -3.77 16.21 -12.29
C GLY A 30 -2.80 15.92 -11.15
N CYS A 31 -3.36 15.80 -9.95
CA CYS A 31 -2.65 15.36 -8.75
C CYS A 31 -2.57 13.83 -8.67
N VAL A 32 -1.49 13.31 -8.09
CA VAL A 32 -1.39 11.91 -7.67
C VAL A 32 -0.99 11.84 -6.19
N LEU A 33 -1.66 10.96 -5.43
CA LEU A 33 -1.36 10.69 -4.03
C LEU A 33 -0.68 9.33 -3.90
N LEU A 34 0.46 9.31 -3.22
CA LEU A 34 1.30 8.14 -3.01
C LEU A 34 1.36 7.83 -1.51
N ASP A 35 0.60 6.82 -1.09
CA ASP A 35 0.46 6.42 0.31
C ASP A 35 1.52 5.36 0.65
N CYS A 36 2.46 5.72 1.53
CA CYS A 36 3.59 4.88 1.94
C CYS A 36 3.29 3.98 3.15
N ARG A 37 2.06 3.94 3.64
CA ARG A 37 1.67 3.12 4.78
C ARG A 37 1.63 1.63 4.42
N PRO A 38 1.73 0.73 5.41
CA PRO A 38 1.57 -0.70 5.16
C PRO A 38 0.25 -1.00 4.44
N PHE A 39 0.28 -1.91 3.46
CA PHE A 39 -0.88 -2.25 2.63
C PHE A 39 -2.16 -2.56 3.43
N LEU A 40 -2.05 -3.20 4.60
CA LEU A 40 -3.20 -3.50 5.44
C LEU A 40 -3.83 -2.25 6.06
N ALA A 41 -3.05 -1.24 6.43
CA ALA A 41 -3.57 0.04 6.92
C ALA A 41 -4.29 0.77 5.78
N PHE A 42 -3.63 0.90 4.63
CA PHE A 42 -4.18 1.47 3.40
C PHE A 42 -5.50 0.79 2.97
N SER A 43 -5.54 -0.54 2.96
CA SER A 43 -6.71 -1.30 2.50
C SER A 43 -7.95 -1.09 3.38
N ARG A 44 -7.76 -0.73 4.65
CA ARG A 44 -8.87 -0.47 5.58
C ARG A 44 -9.42 0.93 5.37
N THR A 45 -8.53 1.90 5.29
CA THR A 45 -8.87 3.31 5.09
C THR A 45 -7.71 4.03 4.42
N HIS A 46 -8.01 4.90 3.47
CA HIS A 46 -7.02 5.71 2.75
C HIS A 46 -7.70 6.94 2.14
N ILE A 47 -6.92 7.95 1.78
CA ILE A 47 -7.45 9.12 1.05
C ILE A 47 -7.96 8.66 -0.30
N SER A 48 -9.15 9.12 -0.73
CA SER A 48 -9.75 8.68 -2.00
C SER A 48 -8.80 8.87 -3.17
N GLU A 49 -8.77 7.89 -4.08
CA GLU A 49 -7.89 7.87 -5.27
C GLU A 49 -6.37 7.80 -5.00
N SER A 50 -5.94 7.66 -3.73
CA SER A 50 -4.53 7.44 -3.42
C SER A 50 -4.04 6.07 -3.88
N ARG A 51 -2.74 5.96 -4.15
CA ARG A 51 -2.06 4.75 -4.60
C ARG A 51 -1.12 4.28 -3.51
N ASN A 52 -1.31 3.05 -3.04
CA ASN A 52 -0.37 2.45 -2.09
C ASN A 52 0.97 2.16 -2.80
N VAL A 53 2.03 2.72 -2.25
CA VAL A 53 3.40 2.40 -2.64
C VAL A 53 3.89 1.31 -1.69
N ASN A 54 4.27 0.16 -2.25
CA ASN A 54 4.72 -0.98 -1.45
C ASN A 54 6.22 -1.21 -1.68
N TRP A 55 6.97 -1.17 -0.59
CA TRP A 55 8.37 -1.57 -0.59
C TRP A 55 8.55 -2.96 0.00
N ASN A 56 8.68 -3.95 -0.89
CA ASN A 56 8.96 -5.33 -0.51
C ASN A 56 10.25 -5.40 0.32
N SER A 57 10.20 -6.07 1.48
CA SER A 57 11.34 -6.29 2.38
C SER A 57 12.56 -6.92 1.70
N MET A 58 12.35 -7.68 0.61
CA MET A 58 13.41 -8.21 -0.25
C MET A 58 14.17 -7.12 -1.02
N LEU A 59 13.48 -6.07 -1.48
CA LEU A 59 14.10 -4.93 -2.18
C LEU A 59 14.90 -4.05 -1.21
N ARG A 60 14.43 -3.97 0.05
CA ARG A 60 15.11 -3.33 1.20
C ARG A 60 16.49 -3.95 1.50
N ARG A 61 16.68 -5.24 1.22
CA ARG A 61 17.99 -5.91 1.39
C ARG A 61 19.00 -5.51 0.32
N ARG A 62 18.54 -5.10 -0.86
CA ARG A 62 19.40 -4.71 -2.00
C ARG A 62 19.85 -3.25 -1.92
N SER A 63 19.11 -2.40 -1.21
CA SER A 63 19.37 -0.96 -1.12
C SER A 63 20.45 -0.54 -0.12
N LYS A 64 21.07 -1.46 0.62
CA LYS A 64 22.04 -1.12 1.69
C LYS A 64 23.30 -0.35 1.21
N SER A 65 23.49 -0.17 -0.09
CA SER A 65 24.61 0.60 -0.65
C SER A 65 24.30 1.27 -2.00
N SER A 66 23.04 1.30 -2.44
CA SER A 66 22.66 1.84 -3.75
C SER A 66 21.57 2.90 -3.64
N VAL A 67 21.61 3.89 -4.53
CA VAL A 67 20.48 4.80 -4.75
C VAL A 67 19.24 3.98 -5.08
N VAL A 68 18.12 4.34 -4.48
CA VAL A 68 16.83 3.68 -4.70
C VAL A 68 16.18 4.30 -5.93
N CYS A 69 15.95 3.49 -6.95
CA CYS A 69 15.25 3.94 -8.15
C CYS A 69 13.73 3.81 -7.98
N LEU A 70 12.97 4.68 -8.66
CA LEU A 70 11.51 4.70 -8.61
C LEU A 70 10.90 3.37 -9.08
N GLU A 71 11.55 2.69 -10.02
CA GLU A 71 11.17 1.38 -10.53
C GLU A 71 11.13 0.25 -9.48
N TRP A 72 11.82 0.42 -8.34
CA TRP A 72 11.79 -0.55 -7.24
C TRP A 72 10.67 -0.25 -6.25
N LEU A 73 10.20 1.00 -6.21
CA LEU A 73 9.14 1.48 -5.32
C LEU A 73 7.76 1.28 -5.95
N VAL A 74 7.66 1.46 -7.26
CA VAL A 74 6.38 1.44 -7.99
C VAL A 74 6.33 0.20 -8.89
N ALA A 75 5.53 -0.78 -8.47
CA ALA A 75 5.35 -2.02 -9.21
C ALA A 75 4.51 -1.82 -10.49
N ASP A 76 3.55 -0.90 -10.46
CA ASP A 76 2.70 -0.53 -11.58
C ASP A 76 3.53 0.22 -12.64
N LYS A 77 3.69 -0.40 -13.82
CA LYS A 77 4.53 0.12 -14.89
C LYS A 77 3.90 1.32 -15.61
N ASP A 78 2.58 1.41 -15.64
CA ASP A 78 1.90 2.54 -16.25
C ASP A 78 2.03 3.78 -15.35
N LEU A 79 1.77 3.61 -14.04
CA LEU A 79 1.99 4.66 -13.04
C LEU A 79 3.46 5.09 -13.01
N LEU A 80 4.40 4.15 -13.00
CA LEU A 80 5.84 4.45 -13.05
C LEU A 80 6.19 5.29 -14.28
N GLY A 81 5.69 4.91 -15.46
CA GLY A 81 5.91 5.66 -16.69
C GLY A 81 5.34 7.08 -16.63
N GLN A 82 4.15 7.26 -16.05
CA GLN A 82 3.53 8.57 -15.85
C GLN A 82 4.31 9.45 -14.87
N LEU A 83 4.77 8.88 -13.76
CA LEU A 83 5.61 9.58 -12.79
C LEU A 83 6.92 10.06 -13.44
N CYS A 84 7.66 9.18 -14.10
CA CYS A 84 8.93 9.53 -14.76
C CYS A 84 8.80 10.65 -15.81
N ARG A 85 7.67 10.68 -16.55
CA ARG A 85 7.38 11.75 -17.52
C ARG A 85 6.95 13.07 -16.88
N GLY A 86 6.62 13.09 -15.59
CA GLY A 86 6.06 14.26 -14.93
C GLY A 86 4.62 14.53 -15.34
N ASP A 87 3.86 13.48 -15.65
CA ASP A 87 2.45 13.60 -16.08
C ASP A 87 1.54 14.07 -14.94
N PHE A 88 2.03 14.13 -13.70
CA PHE A 88 1.27 14.60 -12.54
C PHE A 88 1.94 15.82 -11.91
N SER A 89 1.11 16.76 -11.43
CA SER A 89 1.55 17.86 -10.58
C SER A 89 0.34 18.42 -9.81
N PRO A 90 0.34 18.41 -8.46
CA PRO A 90 1.40 17.92 -7.59
C PRO A 90 1.42 16.38 -7.42
N MET A 91 2.59 15.82 -7.17
CA MET A 91 2.82 14.44 -6.70
C MET A 91 2.96 14.47 -5.17
N VAL A 92 1.92 14.06 -4.45
CA VAL A 92 1.86 14.13 -2.99
C VAL A 92 2.22 12.79 -2.38
N VAL A 93 3.26 12.78 -1.54
CA VAL A 93 3.68 11.62 -0.74
C VAL A 93 3.16 11.79 0.68
N LEU A 94 2.62 10.72 1.27
CA LEU A 94 2.21 10.70 2.66
C LEU A 94 2.64 9.41 3.37
N ASP A 95 2.86 9.51 4.67
CA ASP A 95 3.07 8.37 5.55
C ASP A 95 1.93 8.27 6.60
N GLU A 96 2.18 7.61 7.73
CA GLU A 96 1.16 7.48 8.77
C GLU A 96 0.89 8.81 9.49
N SER A 97 1.92 9.47 10.02
CA SER A 97 1.75 10.60 10.93
C SER A 97 2.95 11.53 11.10
N SER A 98 3.95 11.49 10.21
CA SER A 98 5.11 12.39 10.35
C SER A 98 4.68 13.84 10.16
N LEU A 99 5.07 14.72 11.08
CA LEU A 99 4.64 16.13 11.06
C LEU A 99 5.37 16.95 10.00
N SER A 100 6.56 16.51 9.59
CA SER A 100 7.39 17.15 8.57
C SER A 100 8.35 16.14 7.93
N MET A 101 8.96 16.53 6.83
CA MET A 101 10.05 15.79 6.18
C MET A 101 11.27 15.65 7.08
N ALA A 102 11.49 16.59 8.01
CA ALA A 102 12.60 16.53 8.97
C ALA A 102 12.46 15.39 9.99
N GLU A 103 11.23 14.91 10.24
CA GLU A 103 10.95 13.79 11.14
C GLU A 103 11.05 12.42 10.44
N LEU A 104 11.06 12.42 9.10
CA LEU A 104 11.15 11.18 8.35
C LEU A 104 12.49 10.49 8.61
N LYS A 105 12.42 9.21 9.01
CA LYS A 105 13.62 8.37 9.09
C LYS A 105 14.23 8.23 7.71
N GLY A 106 15.54 8.37 7.56
CA GLY A 106 16.21 8.30 6.25
C GLY A 106 15.98 6.99 5.48
N GLU A 107 15.67 5.90 6.19
CA GLU A 107 15.32 4.58 5.60
C GLU A 107 13.81 4.32 5.52
N SER A 108 12.98 5.32 5.82
CA SER A 108 11.53 5.24 5.65
C SER A 108 11.17 5.16 4.15
N LEU A 109 10.03 4.54 3.86
CA LEU A 109 9.56 4.45 2.49
C LEU A 109 9.27 5.84 1.89
N ALA A 110 8.68 6.74 2.67
CA ALA A 110 8.42 8.11 2.26
C ALA A 110 9.71 8.86 1.89
N SER A 111 10.77 8.79 2.71
CA SER A 111 12.06 9.40 2.38
C SER A 111 12.67 8.82 1.10
N MET A 112 12.65 7.50 0.95
CA MET A 112 13.19 6.84 -0.24
C MET A 112 12.40 7.22 -1.51
N LEU A 113 11.07 7.31 -1.40
CA LEU A 113 10.20 7.70 -2.50
C LEU A 113 10.38 9.16 -2.90
N LEU A 114 10.46 10.09 -1.94
CA LEU A 114 10.74 11.50 -2.21
C LEU A 114 12.07 11.65 -2.97
N ASN A 115 13.13 11.00 -2.48
CA ASN A 115 14.44 11.01 -3.14
C ASN A 115 14.39 10.42 -4.55
N ALA A 116 13.70 9.30 -4.75
CA ALA A 116 13.57 8.65 -6.05
C ALA A 116 12.77 9.51 -7.05
N LEU A 117 11.68 10.15 -6.60
CA LEU A 117 10.91 11.09 -7.42
C LEU A 117 11.77 12.29 -7.85
N GLN A 118 12.55 12.86 -6.94
CA GLN A 118 13.44 13.98 -7.27
C GLN A 118 14.54 13.60 -8.27
N ALA A 119 15.04 12.36 -8.20
CA ALA A 119 16.09 11.88 -9.08
C ALA A 119 15.58 11.47 -10.48
N ASP A 120 14.42 10.81 -10.53
CA ASP A 120 13.96 10.10 -11.74
C ASP A 120 12.90 10.88 -12.54
N VAL A 121 12.24 11.89 -11.97
CA VAL A 121 11.21 12.70 -12.66
C VAL A 121 11.89 13.75 -13.54
N GLN A 122 11.63 13.68 -14.84
CA GLN A 122 12.34 14.49 -15.85
C GLN A 122 11.81 15.92 -16.00
N SER A 123 10.60 16.20 -15.50
CA SER A 123 9.93 17.47 -15.70
C SER A 123 10.27 18.49 -14.61
N SER A 124 10.80 19.65 -15.01
CA SER A 124 11.07 20.77 -14.09
C SER A 124 9.82 21.49 -13.59
N SER A 125 8.64 21.17 -14.12
CA SER A 125 7.36 21.74 -13.66
C SER A 125 6.59 20.84 -12.71
N ALA A 126 7.03 19.59 -12.50
CA ALA A 126 6.38 18.67 -11.60
C ALA A 126 6.67 19.05 -10.14
N GLN A 127 5.61 19.39 -9.39
CA GLN A 127 5.74 19.66 -7.96
C GLN A 127 5.67 18.36 -7.18
N ILE A 128 6.70 18.08 -6.37
CA ILE A 128 6.72 16.97 -5.41
C ILE A 128 6.40 17.54 -4.04
N CYS A 129 5.45 16.95 -3.34
CA CYS A 129 4.99 17.42 -2.05
C CYS A 129 4.99 16.29 -1.00
N PHE A 130 5.21 16.64 0.26
CA PHE A 130 5.01 15.77 1.41
C PHE A 130 3.85 16.31 2.28
N LEU A 131 2.93 15.42 2.68
CA LEU A 131 1.80 15.78 3.54
C LEU A 131 2.22 15.83 5.01
N GLN A 132 2.17 17.02 5.60
CA GLN A 132 2.38 17.22 7.03
C GLN A 132 1.28 16.55 7.85
N GLY A 133 1.65 15.85 8.91
CA GLY A 133 0.73 15.13 9.79
C GLY A 133 0.28 13.77 9.24
N GLY A 134 0.77 13.38 8.07
CA GLY A 134 0.49 12.08 7.44
C GLY A 134 -0.99 11.82 7.19
N PHE A 135 -1.33 10.54 7.01
CA PHE A 135 -2.72 10.11 6.88
C PHE A 135 -3.55 10.39 8.13
N GLU A 136 -3.00 10.14 9.31
CA GLU A 136 -3.71 10.24 10.59
C GLU A 136 -4.27 11.66 10.79
N GLY A 137 -3.41 12.67 10.69
CA GLY A 137 -3.84 14.07 10.83
C GLY A 137 -4.83 14.50 9.75
N PHE A 138 -4.63 14.05 8.51
CA PHE A 138 -5.56 14.37 7.42
C PHE A 138 -6.93 13.71 7.60
N HIS A 139 -6.98 12.45 8.04
CA HIS A 139 -8.21 11.70 8.24
C HIS A 139 -9.04 12.26 9.42
N GLU A 140 -8.39 12.77 10.47
CA GLU A 140 -9.07 13.44 11.58
C GLU A 140 -9.82 14.70 11.14
N GLU A 141 -9.21 15.50 10.26
CA GLU A 141 -9.80 16.76 9.79
C GLU A 141 -10.73 16.60 8.59
N TYR A 142 -10.46 15.62 7.71
CA TYR A 142 -11.15 15.42 6.44
C TYR A 142 -11.59 13.95 6.20
N PRO A 143 -12.39 13.35 7.10
CA PRO A 143 -12.82 11.97 6.95
C PRO A 143 -13.72 11.73 5.71
N GLU A 144 -14.38 12.78 5.19
CA GLU A 144 -15.32 12.67 4.07
C GLU A 144 -14.67 12.41 2.71
N VAL A 145 -13.38 12.73 2.59
CA VAL A 145 -12.59 12.47 1.37
C VAL A 145 -11.76 11.19 1.50
N CYS A 146 -11.94 10.42 2.57
CA CYS A 146 -11.29 9.13 2.76
C CYS A 146 -12.21 7.98 2.35
N PHE A 147 -11.65 7.00 1.65
CA PHE A 147 -12.30 5.72 1.42
C PHE A 147 -12.22 4.87 2.68
N ASN A 148 -13.35 4.30 3.09
CA ASN A 148 -13.42 3.35 4.19
C ASN A 148 -13.97 2.02 3.68
N SER A 149 -13.26 0.93 3.90
CA SER A 149 -13.73 -0.40 3.50
C SER A 149 -14.99 -0.76 4.29
N PRO A 150 -16.16 -0.94 3.63
CA PRO A 150 -17.37 -1.37 4.29
C PRO A 150 -17.13 -2.77 4.91
N GLY A 151 -17.26 -2.89 6.23
CA GLY A 151 -17.10 -4.17 6.95
C GLY A 151 -16.07 -4.19 8.08
N LEU A 152 -15.16 -3.21 8.17
CA LEU A 152 -14.11 -3.19 9.21
C LEU A 152 -14.44 -2.33 10.45
N LEU A 153 -15.48 -1.50 10.41
CA LEU A 153 -15.91 -0.68 11.55
C LEU A 153 -16.59 -1.49 12.67
N GLY A 154 -16.85 -2.79 12.44
CA GLY A 154 -17.43 -3.71 13.43
C GLY A 154 -16.43 -4.40 14.35
N HIS A 155 -15.12 -4.23 14.11
CA HIS A 155 -14.05 -4.81 14.94
C HIS A 155 -13.20 -3.72 15.59
N SER A 156 -13.82 -2.89 16.44
CA SER A 156 -13.05 -2.22 17.49
C SER A 156 -12.36 -3.28 18.36
N PRO A 157 -11.10 -3.09 18.79
CA PRO A 157 -10.50 -3.89 19.84
C PRO A 157 -11.07 -3.45 21.20
N ALA A 158 -12.40 -3.44 21.32
CA ALA A 158 -13.07 -3.25 22.58
C ALA A 158 -13.24 -4.63 23.22
N MET A 159 -12.50 -4.84 24.31
CA MET A 159 -12.72 -5.89 25.30
C MET A 159 -12.35 -7.30 24.83
N MET A 160 -11.06 -7.65 24.92
CA MET A 160 -10.69 -9.02 25.26
C MET A 160 -11.34 -9.33 26.61
N ASP A 161 -12.36 -10.18 26.58
CA ASP A 161 -12.91 -10.86 27.75
C ASP A 161 -11.76 -11.64 28.47
N PRO A 162 -11.70 -11.70 29.80
CA PRO A 162 -10.62 -12.40 30.48
C PRO A 162 -10.77 -13.92 30.24
N GLU A 163 -9.82 -14.50 29.52
CA GLU A 163 -9.64 -15.94 29.35
C GLU A 163 -9.85 -16.72 30.66
N PRO A 164 -10.69 -17.78 30.69
CA PRO A 164 -10.69 -18.71 31.79
C PRO A 164 -9.43 -19.57 31.71
N SER A 165 -8.61 -19.49 32.76
CA SER A 165 -7.41 -20.29 32.97
C SER A 165 -7.68 -21.79 32.82
N VAL A 166 -7.25 -22.41 31.72
CA VAL A 166 -7.09 -23.88 31.63
C VAL A 166 -5.79 -24.24 30.92
N THR A 167 -5.06 -25.09 31.61
CA THR A 167 -3.77 -25.71 31.31
C THR A 167 -3.64 -26.32 29.91
N GLY A 168 -2.53 -25.99 29.22
CA GLY A 168 -2.00 -26.77 28.10
C GLY A 168 -1.80 -25.95 26.84
N ARG A 169 -0.59 -25.39 26.65
CA ARG A 169 -0.14 -24.84 25.36
C ARG A 169 -0.15 -25.95 24.29
N LYS A 170 -1.27 -26.12 23.60
CA LYS A 170 -1.30 -26.70 22.26
C LYS A 170 -1.38 -25.53 21.31
N THR A 171 -0.37 -25.36 20.46
CA THR A 171 -0.54 -24.59 19.22
C THR A 171 -1.83 -25.06 18.55
N PRO A 172 -2.81 -24.18 18.24
CA PRO A 172 -4.02 -24.61 17.56
C PRO A 172 -3.66 -25.31 16.26
N LEU A 173 -4.32 -26.44 15.97
CA LEU A 173 -4.15 -27.14 14.71
C LEU A 173 -4.67 -26.22 13.60
N TYR A 174 -3.75 -25.66 12.80
CA TYR A 174 -4.01 -24.71 11.70
C TYR A 174 -4.93 -25.23 10.56
N ASP A 175 -5.49 -26.44 10.70
CA ASP A 175 -6.32 -27.13 9.69
C ASP A 175 -7.75 -27.45 10.18
N GLN A 176 -8.12 -27.06 11.41
CA GLN A 176 -9.43 -27.40 12.02
C GLN A 176 -10.51 -26.36 11.72
N GLU A 177 -10.15 -25.08 11.61
CA GLU A 177 -11.06 -23.98 11.27
C GLU A 177 -10.68 -23.43 9.89
N GLY A 178 -11.67 -22.95 9.13
CA GLY A 178 -11.48 -22.50 7.73
C GLY A 178 -10.39 -21.42 7.56
N PRO A 179 -10.12 -20.99 6.31
CA PRO A 179 -9.12 -19.95 6.09
C PRO A 179 -9.46 -18.68 6.89
N VAL A 180 -8.43 -18.08 7.51
CA VAL A 180 -8.59 -16.91 8.37
C VAL A 180 -8.78 -15.67 7.49
N GLU A 181 -9.87 -14.96 7.70
CA GLU A 181 -10.13 -13.68 7.04
C GLU A 181 -9.20 -12.59 7.61
N LEU A 182 -8.36 -11.99 6.75
CA LEU A 182 -7.52 -10.85 7.11
C LEU A 182 -8.19 -9.52 6.76
N LEU A 183 -8.94 -9.52 5.65
CA LEU A 183 -9.77 -8.43 5.14
C LEU A 183 -11.01 -9.05 4.45
N PRO A 184 -12.10 -8.29 4.23
CA PRO A 184 -13.31 -8.77 3.53
C PRO A 184 -13.07 -9.45 2.16
N PHE A 185 -11.88 -9.29 1.59
CA PHE A 185 -11.47 -9.85 0.30
C PHE A 185 -10.16 -10.65 0.36
N LEU A 186 -9.53 -10.82 1.53
CA LEU A 186 -8.23 -11.46 1.67
C LEU A 186 -8.23 -12.47 2.81
N PHE A 187 -7.99 -13.74 2.48
CA PHE A 187 -7.97 -14.85 3.42
C PHE A 187 -6.59 -15.53 3.43
N LEU A 188 -6.16 -15.97 4.61
CA LEU A 188 -4.94 -16.76 4.81
C LEU A 188 -5.33 -18.19 5.21
N GLY A 189 -4.95 -19.16 4.38
CA GLY A 189 -5.24 -20.58 4.62
C GLY A 189 -4.05 -21.48 4.35
N SER A 190 -4.11 -22.70 4.90
CA SER A 190 -3.15 -23.75 4.61
C SER A 190 -3.41 -24.37 3.22
N ALA A 191 -2.52 -25.27 2.77
CA ALA A 191 -2.74 -26.06 1.56
C ALA A 191 -4.00 -26.94 1.66
N VAL A 192 -4.41 -27.32 2.88
CA VAL A 192 -5.65 -28.06 3.10
C VAL A 192 -6.84 -27.16 2.82
N HIS A 193 -6.83 -25.90 3.27
CA HIS A 193 -7.91 -24.94 3.02
C HIS A 193 -8.07 -24.64 1.52
N SER A 194 -6.96 -24.46 0.80
CA SER A 194 -7.01 -24.20 -0.64
C SER A 194 -7.48 -25.40 -1.48
N SER A 195 -7.39 -26.62 -0.95
CA SER A 195 -7.89 -27.83 -1.63
C SER A 195 -9.41 -28.01 -1.51
N ARG A 196 -10.08 -27.31 -0.58
CA ARG A 196 -11.52 -27.46 -0.30
C ARG A 196 -12.35 -26.44 -1.07
N ARG A 197 -12.67 -26.76 -2.32
CA ARG A 197 -13.45 -25.89 -3.22
C ARG A 197 -14.76 -25.39 -2.61
N GLU A 198 -15.54 -26.27 -1.96
CA GLU A 198 -16.83 -25.90 -1.35
C GLU A 198 -16.66 -24.84 -0.26
N THR A 199 -15.62 -24.96 0.57
CA THR A 199 -15.31 -23.98 1.63
C THR A 199 -14.87 -22.64 1.04
N LEU A 200 -14.04 -22.67 -0.02
CA LEU A 200 -13.62 -21.45 -0.71
C LEU A 200 -14.82 -20.73 -1.35
N THR A 201 -15.67 -21.46 -2.05
CA THR A 201 -16.88 -20.90 -2.67
C THR A 201 -17.86 -20.36 -1.63
N ALA A 202 -18.06 -21.08 -0.52
CA ALA A 202 -18.92 -20.61 0.58
C ALA A 202 -18.39 -19.32 1.24
N ALA A 203 -17.07 -19.15 1.29
CA ALA A 203 -16.42 -17.93 1.76
C ALA A 203 -16.31 -16.83 0.69
N GLY A 204 -16.84 -17.04 -0.52
CA GLY A 204 -16.74 -16.08 -1.62
C GLY A 204 -15.34 -15.94 -2.22
N ILE A 205 -14.42 -16.87 -1.93
CA ILE A 205 -13.05 -16.86 -2.42
C ILE A 205 -13.03 -17.35 -3.88
N THR A 206 -12.63 -16.47 -4.80
CA THR A 206 -12.60 -16.74 -6.24
C THR A 206 -11.21 -17.06 -6.78
N ALA A 207 -10.16 -16.79 -6.01
CA ALA A 207 -8.77 -17.02 -6.41
C ALA A 207 -7.93 -17.49 -5.23
N VAL A 208 -6.94 -18.34 -5.52
CA VAL A 208 -5.96 -18.82 -4.54
C VAL A 208 -4.56 -18.50 -5.05
N LEU A 209 -3.77 -17.81 -4.22
CA LEU A 209 -2.36 -17.52 -4.49
C LEU A 209 -1.47 -18.35 -3.58
N ASN A 210 -0.66 -19.25 -4.15
CA ASN A 210 0.36 -19.97 -3.40
C ASN A 210 1.64 -19.13 -3.28
N VAL A 211 1.99 -18.75 -2.06
CA VAL A 211 3.20 -17.98 -1.73
C VAL A 211 4.30 -18.82 -1.07
N SER A 212 4.13 -20.15 -1.01
CA SER A 212 5.13 -21.06 -0.42
C SER A 212 6.23 -21.44 -1.42
N SER A 213 7.48 -21.48 -0.96
CA SER A 213 8.63 -21.90 -1.78
C SER A 213 8.76 -23.43 -1.94
N LYS A 214 7.87 -24.21 -1.31
CA LYS A 214 7.99 -25.69 -1.20
C LYS A 214 6.91 -26.48 -1.95
N VAL A 215 5.86 -25.83 -2.45
CA VAL A 215 4.76 -26.54 -3.14
C VAL A 215 4.76 -26.15 -4.61
N PHE A 216 5.15 -27.11 -5.47
CA PHE A 216 4.99 -27.01 -6.92
C PHE A 216 3.51 -26.75 -7.26
N ASN A 217 3.26 -25.77 -8.13
CA ASN A 217 1.93 -25.37 -8.59
C ASN A 217 1.27 -26.49 -9.42
N HIS A 218 0.70 -27.50 -8.77
CA HIS A 218 -0.08 -28.56 -9.40
C HIS A 218 -1.57 -28.52 -9.04
N LEU A 219 -2.02 -27.58 -8.21
CA LEU A 219 -3.42 -27.50 -7.81
C LEU A 219 -4.10 -26.34 -8.55
N LEU A 220 -4.93 -26.74 -9.53
CA LEU A 220 -5.96 -25.97 -10.25
C LEU A 220 -5.47 -25.05 -11.39
N LEU A 221 -5.05 -25.68 -12.49
CA LEU A 221 -4.68 -25.03 -13.75
C LEU A 221 -5.87 -24.65 -14.66
N SER A 222 -7.13 -24.83 -14.27
CA SER A 222 -8.24 -24.63 -15.22
C SER A 222 -8.99 -23.30 -15.14
N GLU A 223 -9.00 -22.56 -14.03
CA GLU A 223 -9.79 -21.31 -13.93
C GLU A 223 -9.20 -20.24 -13.00
N LEU A 224 -7.87 -20.08 -12.97
CA LEU A 224 -7.25 -18.94 -12.29
C LEU A 224 -6.69 -17.98 -13.33
N VAL A 225 -7.18 -16.73 -13.34
CA VAL A 225 -6.51 -15.64 -14.06
C VAL A 225 -5.09 -15.57 -13.51
N PRO A 226 -4.05 -15.80 -14.35
CA PRO A 226 -2.69 -15.81 -13.88
C PRO A 226 -2.28 -14.39 -13.49
N VAL A 227 -2.39 -14.03 -12.21
CA VAL A 227 -1.69 -12.87 -11.68
C VAL A 227 -0.22 -13.26 -11.61
N ARG A 228 0.52 -12.85 -12.65
CA ARG A 228 1.94 -13.13 -12.85
C ARG A 228 2.76 -12.36 -11.81
N ILE A 229 2.90 -12.90 -10.59
CA ILE A 229 3.89 -12.39 -9.64
C ILE A 229 5.25 -12.94 -10.07
N GLN A 230 5.99 -12.12 -10.82
CA GLN A 230 7.31 -12.46 -11.32
C GLN A 230 8.33 -12.32 -10.19
N ILE A 231 8.50 -13.38 -9.40
CA ILE A 231 9.60 -13.49 -8.46
C ILE A 231 10.82 -13.96 -9.25
N TYR A 232 11.66 -13.01 -9.70
CA TYR A 232 12.95 -13.36 -10.28
C TYR A 232 13.85 -14.01 -9.20
N HIS A 233 14.30 -15.24 -9.45
CA HIS A 233 15.42 -15.88 -8.76
C HIS A 233 16.53 -16.12 -9.78
N GLY A 234 17.76 -15.74 -9.41
CA GLY A 234 18.95 -15.77 -10.25
C GLY A 234 19.75 -14.49 -10.06
#